data_AF-E1TEJ3-F1
#
_entry.id   AF-E1TEJ3-F1
#
_cell.length_a   1.000
_cell.length_b   1.000
_cell.length_c   1.000
_cell.angle_alpha   90.00
_cell.angle_beta   90.00
_cell.angle_gamma   90.00
#
_symmetry.space_group_name_H-M   'P 1'
#
loop_
_entity.id
_entity.type
_entity.pdbx_description
1 polymer ?
#
loop_
_entity_poly.entity_id
_entity_poly.type
_entity_poly.pdbx_seq_one_letter_code
_entity_poly.pdbx_strand_id
1 'polypeptide(L)'
;MSACSRTYVTLCIYGSDADAMNRMADEIKISPTRTSNRNGLLGWFFETKELDSVDVADHLDLLLRELEAYGVDMKKIKEMGCWYRTYCFWSSVSGNGGPALQPKQMAALASLDMELHFDLWFDPPEEE
;
A
#
# COMPACT_ATOMS: atom_id res chain seq x y z
N MET A 1 -19.88 1.22 -15.96
CA MET A 1 -18.60 0.50 -16.13
C MET A 1 -17.53 1.43 -15.58
N SER A 2 -16.76 1.00 -14.59
CA SER A 2 -15.61 1.78 -14.11
C SER A 2 -14.54 1.80 -15.20
N ALA A 3 -13.78 2.89 -15.34
CA ALA A 3 -12.63 2.91 -16.24
C ALA A 3 -11.46 2.07 -15.69
N CYS A 4 -11.51 1.69 -14.42
CA CYS A 4 -10.55 0.82 -13.75
C CYS A 4 -10.94 -0.65 -13.94
N SER A 5 -10.04 -1.47 -14.48
CA SER A 5 -10.18 -2.93 -14.51
C SER A 5 -9.79 -3.56 -13.18
N ARG A 6 -8.75 -3.04 -12.53
CA ARG A 6 -8.23 -3.57 -11.28
C ARG A 6 -7.42 -2.53 -10.52
N THR A 7 -7.60 -2.48 -9.21
CA THR A 7 -6.80 -1.64 -8.32
C THR A 7 -6.54 -2.37 -7.02
N TYR A 8 -5.47 -1.99 -6.33
CA TYR A 8 -5.23 -2.33 -4.93
C TYR A 8 -4.09 -1.48 -4.38
N VAL A 9 -4.05 -1.36 -3.06
CA VAL A 9 -2.98 -0.68 -2.33
C VAL A 9 -2.05 -1.71 -1.70
N THR A 10 -0.76 -1.41 -1.72
CA THR A 10 0.28 -2.17 -1.03
C THR A 10 1.08 -1.26 -0.12
N LEU A 11 1.08 -1.53 1.18
CA LEU A 11 2.09 -0.99 2.09
C LEU A 11 3.33 -1.90 2.01
N CYS A 12 4.46 -1.32 1.61
CA CYS A 12 5.76 -1.99 1.57
C CYS A 12 6.62 -1.44 2.70
N ILE A 13 7.12 -2.30 3.58
CA ILE A 13 8.10 -1.97 4.62
C ILE A 13 9.36 -2.78 4.37
N TYR A 14 10.51 -2.11 4.40
CA TYR A 14 11.80 -2.72 4.12
C TYR A 14 12.79 -2.47 5.25
N GLY A 15 13.70 -3.42 5.43
CA GLY A 15 14.81 -3.35 6.39
C GLY A 15 16.05 -4.06 5.86
N SER A 16 17.22 -3.61 6.30
CA SER A 16 18.52 -4.18 5.92
C SER A 16 18.97 -5.36 6.78
N ASP A 17 18.31 -5.60 7.91
CA ASP A 17 18.64 -6.67 8.83
C ASP A 17 17.38 -7.27 9.48
N ALA A 18 17.51 -8.49 9.98
CA ALA A 18 16.40 -9.25 10.57
C ALA A 18 15.93 -8.67 11.91
N ASP A 19 16.82 -8.05 12.69
CA ASP A 19 16.47 -7.51 14.02
C ASP A 19 15.57 -6.27 13.89
N ALA A 20 15.83 -5.40 12.91
CA ALA A 20 14.94 -4.30 12.55
C ALA A 20 13.56 -4.82 12.11
N MET A 21 13.53 -5.81 11.21
CA MET A 21 12.26 -6.37 10.71
C MET A 21 11.45 -7.09 11.78
N ASN A 22 12.10 -7.80 12.71
CA ASN A 22 11.42 -8.47 13.82
C ASN A 22 10.77 -7.45 14.78
N ARG A 23 11.53 -6.41 15.18
CA ARG A 23 10.99 -5.33 16.02
C ARG A 23 9.83 -4.60 15.34
N MET A 24 9.94 -4.38 14.04
CA MET A 24 8.88 -3.77 13.23
C MET A 24 7.63 -4.65 13.20
N ALA A 25 7.78 -5.96 13.01
CA ALA A 25 6.66 -6.90 13.01
C ALA A 25 5.94 -6.96 14.39
N ASP A 26 6.70 -6.91 15.48
CA ASP A 26 6.15 -6.85 16.85
C ASP A 26 5.39 -5.53 17.10
N GLU A 27 5.84 -4.44 16.49
CA GLU A 27 5.21 -3.12 16.64
C GLU A 27 3.92 -2.99 15.82
N ILE A 28 3.98 -3.39 14.54
CA ILE A 28 2.88 -3.14 13.60
C ILE A 28 1.65 -4.00 13.90
N LYS A 29 1.83 -5.18 14.50
CA LYS A 29 0.78 -6.12 14.94
C LYS A 29 -0.21 -6.57 13.86
N ILE A 30 0.04 -6.19 12.61
CA ILE A 30 -0.64 -6.63 11.41
C ILE A 30 0.19 -7.79 10.84
N SER A 31 -0.47 -8.84 10.36
CA SER A 31 0.20 -9.92 9.63
C SER A 31 0.47 -9.50 8.19
N PRO A 32 1.67 -9.79 7.63
CA PRO A 32 1.93 -9.52 6.22
C PRO A 32 1.07 -10.43 5.34
N THR A 33 0.63 -9.90 4.20
CA THR A 33 0.13 -10.76 3.11
C THR A 33 1.28 -11.45 2.40
N ARG A 34 2.46 -10.83 2.38
CA ARG A 34 3.66 -11.36 1.75
C ARG A 34 4.92 -10.84 2.43
N THR A 35 5.99 -11.62 2.39
CA THR A 35 7.35 -11.20 2.75
C THR A 35 8.31 -11.51 1.61
N SER A 36 9.50 -10.92 1.63
CA SER A 36 10.56 -11.24 0.66
C SER A 36 11.96 -11.04 1.23
N ASN A 37 12.93 -11.76 0.70
CA ASN A 37 14.35 -11.46 0.85
C ASN A 37 14.98 -11.42 -0.55
N ARG A 38 15.43 -10.24 -0.99
CA ARG A 38 16.09 -10.08 -2.29
C ARG A 38 17.37 -9.28 -2.12
N ASN A 39 18.51 -9.88 -2.47
CA ASN A 39 19.82 -9.25 -2.41
C ASN A 39 20.14 -8.61 -1.03
N GLY A 40 19.73 -9.25 0.06
CA GLY A 40 19.93 -8.75 1.42
C GLY A 40 18.93 -7.69 1.87
N LEU A 41 17.97 -7.29 1.03
CA LEU A 41 16.85 -6.43 1.42
C LEU A 41 15.66 -7.30 1.84
N LEU A 42 15.25 -7.16 3.10
CA LEU A 42 14.06 -7.81 3.64
C LEU A 42 12.84 -6.92 3.38
N GLY A 43 11.73 -7.54 2.97
CA GLY A 43 10.49 -6.86 2.66
C GLY A 43 9.31 -7.50 3.40
N TRP A 44 8.44 -6.66 3.93
CA TRP A 44 7.16 -6.99 4.55
C TRP A 44 6.08 -6.21 3.79
N PHE A 45 5.01 -6.89 3.38
CA PHE A 45 3.99 -6.32 2.53
C PHE A 45 2.60 -6.59 3.08
N PHE A 46 1.75 -5.57 3.04
CA PHE A 46 0.31 -5.71 3.24
C PHE A 46 -0.40 -5.25 1.96
N GLU A 47 -1.04 -6.20 1.27
CA GLU A 47 -1.69 -6.00 -0.03
C GLU A 47 -3.21 -6.11 0.13
N THR A 48 -3.95 -5.12 -0.35
CA THR A 48 -5.43 -5.14 -0.29
C THR A 48 -6.07 -5.81 -1.51
N LYS A 49 -5.30 -6.64 -2.23
CA LYS A 49 -5.69 -7.23 -3.53
C LYS A 49 -6.92 -8.12 -3.46
N GLU A 50 -7.17 -8.75 -2.31
CA GLU A 50 -8.32 -9.65 -2.11
C GLU A 50 -9.64 -8.90 -1.82
N LEU A 51 -9.60 -7.57 -1.69
CA LEU A 51 -10.82 -6.76 -1.60
C LEU A 51 -11.47 -6.67 -2.98
N ASP A 52 -12.73 -7.09 -3.08
CA ASP A 52 -13.54 -6.97 -4.29
C ASP A 52 -14.04 -5.53 -4.49
N SER A 53 -13.13 -4.65 -4.90
CA SER A 53 -13.43 -3.27 -5.29
C SER A 53 -12.54 -2.83 -6.45
N VAL A 54 -13.06 -1.90 -7.24
CA VAL A 54 -12.32 -1.21 -8.31
C VAL A 54 -12.09 0.26 -7.98
N ASP A 55 -12.28 0.65 -6.71
CA ASP A 55 -12.05 2.00 -6.20
C ASP A 55 -10.84 2.03 -5.26
N VAL A 56 -9.84 2.85 -5.58
CA VAL A 56 -8.65 3.06 -4.73
C VAL A 56 -9.02 3.56 -3.34
N ALA A 57 -10.12 4.32 -3.22
CA ALA A 57 -10.59 4.85 -1.94
C ALA A 57 -10.92 3.72 -0.95
N ASP A 58 -11.56 2.64 -1.42
CA ASP A 58 -11.92 1.50 -0.57
C ASP A 58 -10.68 0.73 -0.10
N HIS A 59 -9.71 0.52 -1.00
CA HIS A 59 -8.45 -0.15 -0.67
C HIS A 59 -7.61 0.68 0.31
N LEU A 60 -7.54 1.99 0.10
CA LEU A 60 -6.79 2.86 1.00
C LEU A 60 -7.49 2.99 2.36
N ASP A 61 -8.82 3.09 2.39
CA ASP A 61 -9.59 3.10 3.65
C ASP A 61 -9.39 1.80 4.43
N LEU A 62 -9.30 0.64 3.75
CA LEU A 62 -8.95 -0.63 4.41
C LEU A 62 -7.57 -0.57 5.06
N LEU A 63 -6.52 -0.17 4.32
CA LEU A 63 -5.16 -0.06 4.88
C LEU A 63 -5.13 0.91 6.07
N LEU A 64 -5.68 2.11 5.92
CA LEU A 64 -5.68 3.14 6.96
C LEU A 64 -6.43 2.68 8.21
N ARG A 65 -7.56 1.98 8.05
CA ARG A 65 -8.31 1.41 9.17
C ARG A 65 -7.51 0.36 9.93
N GLU A 66 -6.77 -0.51 9.25
CA GLU A 66 -5.90 -1.49 9.93
C GLU A 66 -4.80 -0.78 10.73
N LEU A 67 -4.13 0.21 10.13
CA LEU A 67 -3.10 0.99 10.83
C LEU A 67 -3.65 1.72 12.06
N GLU A 68 -4.84 2.32 11.93
CA GLU A 68 -5.53 3.00 13.04
C GLU A 68 -5.93 2.01 14.14
N ALA A 69 -6.52 0.87 13.78
CA ALA A 69 -7.00 -0.14 14.73
C ALA A 69 -5.89 -0.71 15.61
N TYR A 70 -4.69 -0.85 15.05
CA TYR A 70 -3.51 -1.31 15.79
C TYR A 70 -2.67 -0.17 16.39
N GLY A 71 -3.07 1.09 16.18
CA GLY A 71 -2.37 2.27 16.70
C GLY A 71 -0.94 2.38 16.16
N VAL A 72 -0.75 2.06 14.87
CA VAL A 72 0.57 2.00 14.26
C VAL A 72 1.18 3.39 14.16
N ASP A 73 2.36 3.56 14.76
CA ASP A 73 3.18 4.77 14.63
C ASP A 73 4.26 4.55 13.56
N MET A 74 4.01 5.09 12.36
CA MET A 74 4.93 4.98 11.24
C MET A 74 6.28 5.68 11.50
N LYS A 75 6.34 6.68 12.40
CA LYS A 75 7.62 7.29 12.78
C LYS A 75 8.46 6.31 13.58
N LYS A 76 7.86 5.58 14.51
CA LYS A 76 8.54 4.53 15.28
C LYS A 76 9.07 3.42 14.37
N ILE A 77 8.32 3.06 13.32
CA ILE A 77 8.79 2.12 12.29
C ILE A 77 10.09 2.63 11.62
N LYS A 78 10.17 3.93 11.28
CA LYS A 78 11.41 4.54 10.76
C LYS A 78 12.56 4.49 11.78
N GLU A 79 12.28 4.80 13.05
CA GLU A 79 13.27 4.78 14.14
C GLU A 79 13.86 3.39 14.41
N MET A 80 13.15 2.32 14.05
CA MET A 80 13.66 0.94 14.12
C MET A 80 14.66 0.58 13.03
N GLY A 81 14.91 1.48 12.07
CA GLY A 81 15.81 1.27 10.93
C GLY A 81 15.10 0.78 9.67
N CYS A 82 13.76 0.77 9.67
CA CYS A 82 12.98 0.44 8.48
C CYS A 82 12.68 1.69 7.65
N TRP A 83 12.36 1.50 6.37
CA TRP A 83 11.71 2.51 5.55
C TRP A 83 10.49 1.90 4.87
N TYR A 84 9.55 2.75 4.46
CA TYR A 84 8.31 2.28 3.86
C TYR A 84 7.88 3.12 2.68
N ARG A 85 6.97 2.54 1.89
CA ARG A 85 6.27 3.21 0.79
C ARG A 85 4.92 2.56 0.58
N THR A 86 3.93 3.36 0.21
CA THR A 86 2.61 2.83 -0.17
C THR A 86 2.43 2.99 -1.67
N TYR A 87 2.01 1.92 -2.34
CA TYR A 87 1.73 1.92 -3.77
C TYR A 87 0.24 1.68 -4.00
N CYS A 88 -0.34 2.32 -5.00
CA CYS A 88 -1.60 1.95 -5.61
C CYS A 88 -1.29 1.39 -7.00
N PHE A 89 -1.51 0.10 -7.19
CA PHE A 89 -1.66 -0.46 -8.52
C PHE A 89 -3.03 -0.03 -9.06
N TRP A 90 -3.07 0.51 -10.27
CA TRP A 90 -4.33 0.87 -10.94
C TRP A 90 -4.22 0.60 -12.43
N SER A 91 -5.12 -0.22 -12.97
CA SER A 91 -5.17 -0.53 -14.40
C SER A 91 -6.41 0.06 -15.07
N SER A 92 -6.21 0.75 -16.20
CA SER A 92 -7.30 1.29 -17.02
C SER A 92 -7.68 0.35 -18.15
N VAL A 93 -8.99 0.15 -18.36
CA VAL A 93 -9.54 -0.55 -19.51
C VAL A 93 -9.46 0.30 -20.79
N SER A 94 -9.63 1.62 -20.67
CA SER A 94 -9.90 2.51 -21.81
C SER A 94 -8.92 3.66 -21.97
N GLY A 95 -7.88 3.74 -21.12
CA GLY A 95 -6.95 4.87 -21.10
C GLY A 95 -7.48 6.15 -20.45
N ASN A 96 -8.76 6.17 -20.03
CA ASN A 96 -9.42 7.34 -19.49
C ASN A 96 -9.73 7.22 -17.99
N GLY A 97 -10.00 8.35 -17.35
CA GLY A 97 -10.30 8.43 -15.91
C GLY A 97 -9.04 8.41 -15.05
N GLY A 98 -9.17 7.96 -13.80
CA GLY A 98 -8.05 7.82 -12.88
C GLY A 98 -8.50 7.53 -11.45
N PRO A 99 -7.56 7.14 -10.58
CA PRO A 99 -7.81 7.01 -9.16
C PRO A 99 -8.20 8.38 -8.57
N ALA A 100 -9.20 8.37 -7.67
CA ALA A 100 -9.63 9.55 -6.95
C ALA A 100 -9.45 9.34 -5.44
N LEU A 101 -8.88 10.34 -4.77
CA LEU A 101 -8.78 10.37 -3.31
C LEU A 101 -9.65 11.49 -2.75
N GLN A 102 -10.36 11.19 -1.67
CA GLN A 102 -11.08 12.17 -0.89
C GLN A 102 -10.14 12.88 0.09
N PRO A 103 -10.47 14.11 0.53
CA PRO A 103 -9.67 14.86 1.51
C PRO A 103 -9.35 14.08 2.79
N LYS A 104 -10.29 13.24 3.27
CA LYS A 104 -10.09 12.42 4.47
C LYS A 104 -8.89 11.46 4.33
N GLN A 105 -8.72 10.84 3.16
CA GLN A 105 -7.63 9.88 2.91
C GLN A 105 -6.30 10.59 2.80
N MET A 106 -6.27 11.73 2.11
CA MET A 106 -5.07 12.56 2.01
C MET A 106 -4.63 13.07 3.39
N ALA A 107 -5.58 13.48 4.23
CA ALA A 107 -5.29 13.91 5.61
C ALA A 107 -4.75 12.75 6.47
N ALA A 108 -5.34 11.56 6.37
CA ALA A 108 -4.86 10.38 7.10
C ALA A 108 -3.44 9.97 6.66
N LEU A 109 -3.17 9.92 5.36
CA LEU A 109 -1.82 9.69 4.83
C LEU A 109 -0.82 10.71 5.37
N ALA A 110 -1.17 12.00 5.35
CA ALA A 110 -0.31 13.06 5.87
C ALA A 110 -0.04 12.92 7.38
N SER A 111 -1.05 12.54 8.18
CA SER A 111 -0.88 12.32 9.63
C SER A 111 0.07 11.17 9.97
N LEU A 112 0.19 10.18 9.07
CA LEU A 112 1.08 9.04 9.19
C LEU A 112 2.43 9.24 8.49
N ASP A 113 2.66 10.42 7.89
CA ASP A 113 3.84 10.73 7.08
C ASP A 113 4.03 9.73 5.91
N MET A 114 2.92 9.30 5.31
CA MET A 114 2.87 8.30 4.24
C MET A 114 2.60 8.94 2.88
N GLU A 115 3.41 8.56 1.90
CA GLU A 115 3.17 8.86 0.49
C GLU A 115 2.38 7.72 -0.18
N LEU A 116 1.49 8.06 -1.12
CA LEU A 116 0.87 7.10 -2.03
C LEU A 116 1.46 7.27 -3.44
N HIS A 117 2.08 6.21 -3.94
CA HIS A 117 2.68 6.14 -5.27
C HIS A 117 1.71 5.45 -6.22
N PHE A 118 1.36 6.09 -7.34
CA PHE A 118 0.50 5.47 -8.34
C PHE A 118 1.33 4.69 -9.38
N ASP A 119 1.10 3.40 -9.44
CA ASP A 119 1.60 2.48 -10.46
C ASP A 119 0.48 2.25 -11.49
N LEU A 120 0.47 3.10 -12.53
CA LEU A 120 -0.60 3.18 -13.52
C LEU A 120 -0.28 2.28 -14.72
N TRP A 121 -1.21 1.38 -15.03
CA TRP A 121 -1.15 0.48 -16.17
C TRP A 121 -2.31 0.75 -17.12
N PHE A 122 -2.07 0.60 -18.41
CA PHE A 122 -3.08 0.76 -19.45
C PHE A 122 -3.16 -0.53 -20.22
N ASP A 123 -4.35 -1.13 -20.28
CA ASP A 123 -4.56 -2.34 -21.06
C ASP A 123 -4.27 -2.02 -22.53
N PRO A 124 -3.62 -2.94 -23.28
CA PRO A 124 -3.40 -2.75 -24.71
C PRO A 124 -4.76 -2.58 -25.41
N PRO A 125 -4.83 -1.77 -26.48
CA PRO A 125 -6.06 -1.63 -27.24
C PRO A 125 -6.53 -3.02 -27.71
N GLU A 126 -7.83 -3.28 -27.63
CA GLU A 126 -8.41 -4.49 -28.23
C GLU A 126 -8.03 -4.51 -29.72
N GLU A 127 -7.39 -5.60 -30.18
CA GLU A 127 -7.15 -5.83 -31.60
C GLU A 127 -8.53 -6.02 -32.28
N GLU A 128 -8.88 -5.14 -33.22
CA GLU A 128 -10.12 -5.22 -34.02
C GLU A 128 -10.20 -6.47 -34.90
#